data_AF-A0A6A4M4F6-F1
#
_entry.id   AF-A0A6A4M4F6-F1
#
_cell.length_a   1.000
_cell.length_b   1.000
_cell.length_c   1.000
_cell.angle_alpha   90.00
_cell.angle_beta   90.00
_cell.angle_gamma   90.00
#
_symmetry.space_group_name_H-M   'P 1'
#
loop_
_entity.id
_entity.type
_entity.pdbx_description
1 polymer ?
#
loop_
_entity_poly.entity_id
_entity_poly.type
_entity_poly.pdbx_seq_one_letter_code
_entity_poly.pdbx_strand_id
1 'polypeptide(L)'
;MREPATQLVDGNNNGSSLPPQALLERLKDYGQEDAFTLWDELSPDERDLLVRDIEVTFFQQGTIPCVSKDGRFIMETPYRVVFGISFSAICWRLEEIPNLAAAQNWLQRLQMEMEEFIQVRVGDPTFMGYFIDKGVAAAAKVVRKAYPQEKVGVFVRRGKGGPLSVVEYSELDPSLASAINQGTGRLRFCWSNLCLHMFTLDFLNQVASGLEKDSIYHLAEKKIPSIHGQTMGFKLEQFIFDAFPYSPSTALFEVLREEEFAPVKNANGSNFDTPDSARLLVLRLHTRWVVAAGGFLTHSVPLYATGVEVSPLCSYAGENLEAICRGRTFHAPCEITF
;
A
#
# COMPACT_ATOMS: atom_id res chain seq x y z
N MET A 1 -48.25 45.20 -25.90
CA MET A 1 -47.94 43.91 -25.25
C MET A 1 -46.72 44.16 -24.39
N ARG A 2 -46.81 43.90 -23.08
CA ARG A 2 -45.91 44.38 -22.03
C ARG A 2 -44.51 43.73 -22.09
N GLU A 3 -43.45 44.52 -21.92
CA GLU A 3 -42.21 44.12 -21.21
C GLU A 3 -42.52 43.89 -19.72
N PRO A 4 -41.78 43.04 -18.95
CA PRO A 4 -40.32 43.10 -18.73
C PRO A 4 -39.70 41.67 -18.56
N ALA A 5 -38.46 41.37 -18.14
CA ALA A 5 -37.37 42.09 -17.50
C ALA A 5 -36.04 41.36 -17.80
N THR A 6 -34.97 42.12 -17.96
CA THR A 6 -33.57 41.69 -17.91
C THR A 6 -33.23 41.20 -16.50
N GLN A 7 -32.81 39.95 -16.32
CA GLN A 7 -32.11 39.53 -15.10
C GLN A 7 -30.61 39.61 -15.34
N LEU A 8 -30.02 40.66 -14.76
CA LEU A 8 -28.62 40.72 -14.41
C LEU A 8 -28.35 39.57 -13.41
N VAL A 9 -27.43 38.67 -13.76
CA VAL A 9 -26.87 37.71 -12.81
C VAL A 9 -25.86 38.49 -11.97
N ASP A 10 -26.33 38.99 -10.83
CA ASP A 10 -25.48 39.57 -9.81
C ASP A 10 -24.51 38.50 -9.29
N GLY A 11 -23.23 38.87 -9.25
CA GLY A 11 -22.19 38.07 -8.63
C GLY A 11 -22.42 37.96 -7.13
N ASN A 12 -22.59 36.74 -6.65
CA ASN A 12 -22.38 36.41 -5.25
C ASN A 12 -22.13 34.89 -5.10
N ASN A 13 -20.94 34.45 -5.52
CA ASN A 13 -20.45 33.12 -5.19
C ASN A 13 -19.81 33.18 -3.78
N ASN A 14 -20.66 33.25 -2.75
CA ASN A 14 -20.22 32.93 -1.40
C ASN A 14 -19.96 31.42 -1.36
N GLY A 15 -18.69 31.02 -1.32
CA GLY A 15 -18.29 29.64 -1.04
C GLY A 15 -19.01 29.16 0.22
N SER A 16 -19.60 27.97 0.15
CA SER A 16 -20.45 27.42 1.21
C SER A 16 -19.73 27.42 2.56
N SER A 17 -20.32 28.07 3.56
CA SER A 17 -19.75 28.16 4.91
C SER A 17 -19.82 26.86 5.71
N LEU A 18 -20.66 25.91 5.29
CA LEU A 18 -20.88 24.64 5.98
C LEU A 18 -20.09 23.50 5.32
N PRO A 19 -19.65 22.49 6.10
CA PRO A 19 -19.00 21.31 5.52
C PRO A 19 -19.95 20.58 4.55
N PRO A 20 -19.44 19.91 3.51
CA PRO A 20 -20.30 19.23 2.56
C PRO A 20 -21.15 18.15 3.24
N GLN A 21 -22.47 18.31 3.18
CA GLN A 21 -23.42 17.46 3.90
C GLN A 21 -23.25 15.97 3.56
N ALA A 22 -22.94 15.64 2.30
CA ALA A 22 -22.70 14.27 1.87
C ALA A 22 -21.46 13.64 2.51
N LEU A 23 -20.42 14.42 2.79
CA LEU A 23 -19.21 13.94 3.49
C LEU A 23 -19.48 13.79 4.99
N LEU A 24 -20.16 14.75 5.60
CA LEU A 24 -20.61 14.66 7.00
C LEU A 24 -21.46 13.41 7.25
N GLU A 25 -22.42 13.11 6.38
CA GLU A 25 -23.27 11.91 6.49
C GLU A 25 -22.46 10.62 6.36
N ARG A 26 -21.50 10.58 5.43
CA ARG A 26 -20.58 9.44 5.27
C ARG A 26 -19.69 9.22 6.49
N LEU A 27 -19.13 10.28 7.07
CA LEU A 27 -18.24 10.18 8.24
C LEU A 27 -19.00 9.82 9.51
N LYS A 28 -20.25 10.27 9.64
CA LYS A 28 -21.13 9.97 10.76
C LYS A 28 -21.40 8.47 10.92
N ASP A 29 -21.46 7.72 9.83
CA ASP A 29 -21.62 6.25 9.88
C ASP A 29 -20.44 5.56 10.59
N TYR A 30 -19.30 6.23 10.70
CA TYR A 30 -18.07 5.73 11.32
C TYR A 30 -17.66 6.52 12.58
N GLY A 31 -18.47 7.48 13.04
CA GLY A 31 -18.15 8.32 14.20
C GLY A 31 -16.96 9.26 13.97
N GLN A 32 -16.71 9.67 12.72
CA GLN A 32 -15.56 10.50 12.29
C GLN A 32 -15.98 11.94 11.92
N GLU A 33 -17.14 12.40 12.38
CA GLU A 33 -17.60 13.78 12.14
C GLU A 33 -16.66 14.84 12.74
N ASP A 34 -15.78 14.44 13.65
CA ASP A 34 -14.78 15.29 14.28
C ASP A 34 -13.71 15.80 13.30
N ALA A 35 -13.55 15.15 12.14
CA ALA A 35 -12.72 15.66 11.04
C ALA A 35 -13.08 17.10 10.63
N PHE A 36 -14.34 17.51 10.83
CA PHE A 36 -14.82 18.87 10.54
C PHE A 36 -14.90 19.78 11.77
N THR A 37 -14.39 19.37 12.93
CA THR A 37 -14.52 20.14 14.20
C THR A 37 -13.95 21.55 14.08
N LEU A 38 -12.86 21.71 13.34
CA LEU A 38 -12.20 23.00 13.12
C LEU A 38 -12.61 23.66 11.79
N TRP A 39 -13.68 23.20 11.14
CA TRP A 39 -14.09 23.69 9.81
C TRP A 39 -14.19 25.21 9.75
N ASP A 40 -14.79 25.81 10.77
CA ASP A 40 -14.98 27.27 10.83
C ASP A 40 -13.67 28.04 11.02
N GLU A 41 -12.62 27.39 11.53
CA GLU A 41 -11.28 27.95 11.73
C GLU A 41 -10.41 27.85 10.47
N LEU A 42 -10.76 26.96 9.54
CA LEU A 42 -10.05 26.80 8.27
C LEU A 42 -10.40 27.93 7.30
N SER A 43 -9.39 28.42 6.58
CA SER A 43 -9.56 29.27 5.41
C SER A 43 -10.33 28.53 4.30
N PRO A 44 -10.93 29.24 3.32
CA PRO A 44 -11.61 28.60 2.20
C PRO A 44 -10.76 27.56 1.46
N ASP A 45 -9.46 27.85 1.28
CA ASP A 45 -8.52 26.92 0.64
C ASP A 45 -8.29 25.67 1.50
N GLU A 46 -8.13 25.84 2.82
CA GLU A 46 -7.96 24.72 3.77
C GLU A 46 -9.22 23.85 3.91
N ARG A 47 -10.40 24.44 3.76
CA ARG A 47 -11.69 23.71 3.73
C ARG A 47 -11.80 22.82 2.49
N ASP A 48 -11.47 23.38 1.33
CA ASP A 48 -11.45 22.63 0.07
C ASP A 48 -10.41 21.50 0.12
N LEU A 49 -9.28 21.73 0.80
CA LEU A 49 -8.26 20.69 1.04
C LEU A 49 -8.78 19.56 1.92
N LEU A 50 -9.35 19.89 3.08
CA LEU A 50 -9.92 18.89 3.99
C LEU A 50 -11.00 18.03 3.31
N VAL A 51 -11.89 18.67 2.55
CA VAL A 51 -12.92 17.96 1.77
C VAL A 51 -12.31 16.97 0.79
N ARG A 52 -11.27 17.38 0.06
CA ARG A 52 -10.57 16.53 -0.90
C ARG A 52 -9.78 15.41 -0.24
N ASP A 53 -9.17 15.65 0.91
CA ASP A 53 -8.45 14.63 1.67
C ASP A 53 -9.38 13.51 2.17
N ILE A 54 -10.65 13.84 2.43
CA ILE A 54 -11.69 12.86 2.80
C ILE A 54 -12.27 12.16 1.56
N GLU A 55 -12.12 12.74 0.36
CA GLU A 55 -12.64 12.18 -0.87
C GLU A 55 -11.82 10.98 -1.35
N VAL A 56 -12.39 9.79 -1.18
CA VAL A 56 -11.91 8.56 -1.80
C VAL A 56 -12.05 8.65 -3.32
N THR A 57 -10.92 8.64 -4.03
CA THR A 57 -10.88 8.64 -5.48
C THR A 57 -10.60 7.25 -6.01
N PHE A 58 -11.57 6.67 -6.72
CA PHE A 58 -11.37 5.41 -7.44
C PHE A 58 -10.85 5.70 -8.85
N PHE A 59 -9.84 4.94 -9.27
CA PHE A 59 -9.35 4.95 -10.65
C PHE A 59 -9.03 3.53 -11.10
N GLN A 60 -9.09 3.29 -12.40
CA GLN A 60 -8.81 1.96 -12.96
C GLN A 60 -7.41 1.92 -13.55
N GLN A 61 -6.60 0.95 -13.16
CA GLN A 61 -5.33 0.69 -13.82
C GLN A 61 -5.52 0.14 -15.25
N GLY A 62 -4.51 0.38 -16.08
CA GLY A 62 -4.43 -0.11 -17.46
C GLY A 62 -4.24 -1.62 -17.51
N THR A 63 -4.47 -2.18 -18.70
CA THR A 63 -4.37 -3.62 -18.95
C THR A 63 -3.51 -3.89 -20.18
N ILE A 64 -2.86 -5.04 -20.21
CA ILE A 64 -1.95 -5.44 -21.30
C ILE A 64 -2.41 -6.78 -21.86
N PRO A 65 -2.49 -6.95 -23.19
CA PRO A 65 -2.93 -8.19 -23.78
C PRO A 65 -1.95 -9.34 -23.48
N CYS A 66 -2.49 -10.50 -23.16
CA CYS A 66 -1.69 -11.72 -23.00
C CYS A 66 -1.27 -12.24 -24.38
N VAL A 67 -0.04 -12.75 -24.47
CA VAL A 67 0.52 -13.27 -25.73
C VAL A 67 0.86 -14.74 -25.63
N SER A 68 0.62 -15.50 -26.69
CA SER A 68 1.08 -16.89 -26.81
C SER A 68 2.58 -16.95 -27.11
N LYS A 69 3.17 -18.15 -27.07
CA LYS A 69 4.60 -18.36 -27.33
C LYS A 69 5.06 -17.94 -28.73
N ASP A 70 4.15 -17.95 -29.70
CA ASP A 70 4.37 -17.47 -31.07
C ASP A 70 4.11 -15.96 -31.23
N GLY A 71 3.90 -15.23 -30.12
CA GLY A 71 3.76 -13.77 -30.10
C GLY A 71 2.38 -13.26 -30.52
N ARG A 72 1.37 -14.12 -30.65
CA ARG A 72 0.00 -13.73 -30.99
C ARG A 72 -0.81 -13.39 -29.75
N PHE A 73 -1.80 -12.52 -29.88
CA PHE A 73 -2.72 -12.27 -28.77
C PHE A 73 -3.57 -13.50 -28.47
N ILE A 74 -3.75 -13.78 -27.18
CA ILE A 74 -4.63 -14.85 -26.72
C ILE A 74 -6.06 -14.31 -26.69
N MET A 75 -6.98 -15.02 -27.32
CA MET A 75 -8.39 -14.65 -27.39
C MET A 75 -9.18 -15.35 -26.29
N GLU A 76 -9.96 -14.59 -25.51
CA GLU A 76 -10.92 -15.09 -24.51
C GLU A 76 -12.18 -15.59 -25.22
N THR A 77 -12.67 -14.79 -26.16
CA THR A 77 -13.79 -15.09 -27.08
C THR A 77 -13.37 -14.75 -28.52
N PRO A 78 -14.13 -15.15 -29.56
CA PRO A 78 -13.79 -14.77 -30.95
C PRO A 78 -13.68 -13.26 -31.21
N TYR A 79 -14.13 -12.42 -30.28
CA TYR A 79 -14.15 -10.96 -30.38
C TYR A 79 -13.58 -10.25 -29.14
N ARG A 80 -12.96 -10.98 -28.19
CA ARG A 80 -12.37 -10.41 -26.96
C ARG A 80 -11.00 -11.00 -26.70
N VAL A 81 -10.01 -10.13 -26.51
CA VAL A 81 -8.63 -10.49 -26.14
C VAL A 81 -8.55 -10.74 -24.64
N VAL A 82 -7.71 -11.69 -24.23
CA VAL A 82 -7.37 -11.89 -22.81
C VAL A 82 -6.40 -10.80 -22.38
N PHE A 83 -6.73 -10.09 -21.30
CA PHE A 83 -5.87 -9.07 -20.72
C PHE A 83 -5.32 -9.50 -19.37
N GLY A 84 -4.05 -9.14 -19.13
CA GLY A 84 -3.42 -9.10 -17.82
C GLY A 84 -3.49 -7.70 -17.22
N ILE A 85 -3.27 -7.62 -15.91
CA ILE A 85 -3.18 -6.37 -15.18
C ILE A 85 -1.77 -5.79 -15.35
N SER A 86 -1.65 -4.48 -15.55
CA SER A 86 -0.36 -3.78 -15.55
C SER A 86 -0.27 -2.83 -14.36
N PHE A 87 0.58 -3.17 -13.38
CA PHE A 87 0.82 -2.34 -12.19
C PHE A 87 1.43 -0.97 -12.52
N SER A 88 2.10 -0.87 -13.68
CA SER A 88 2.69 0.39 -14.12
C SER A 88 1.66 1.48 -14.39
N ALA A 89 0.41 1.12 -14.70
CA ALA A 89 -0.63 2.07 -15.03
C ALA A 89 -1.11 2.93 -13.86
N ILE A 90 -0.69 2.66 -12.62
CA ILE A 90 -0.91 3.60 -11.51
C ILE A 90 -0.01 4.83 -11.69
N CYS A 91 1.24 4.65 -12.10
CA CYS A 91 2.20 5.76 -12.27
C CYS A 91 1.96 6.57 -13.56
N TRP A 92 1.59 5.91 -14.68
CA TRP A 92 1.37 6.59 -15.98
C TRP A 92 0.11 7.43 -16.04
N ARG A 93 -0.84 7.16 -15.14
CA ARG A 93 -2.17 7.74 -15.17
C ARG A 93 -2.45 8.67 -14.00
N LEU A 94 -1.44 9.04 -13.21
CA LEU A 94 -1.59 10.07 -12.18
C LEU A 94 -2.16 11.38 -12.78
N GLU A 95 -1.82 11.69 -14.04
CA GLU A 95 -2.41 12.82 -14.79
C GLU A 95 -3.88 12.60 -15.17
N GLU A 96 -4.32 11.35 -15.34
CA GLU A 96 -5.72 10.98 -15.59
C GLU A 96 -6.54 10.81 -14.31
N ILE A 97 -5.91 10.74 -13.13
CA ILE A 97 -6.63 10.70 -11.85
C ILE A 97 -7.28 12.08 -11.64
N PRO A 98 -8.63 12.15 -11.61
CA PRO A 98 -9.32 13.39 -11.35
C PRO A 98 -8.82 13.98 -10.02
N ASN A 99 -8.62 15.29 -9.99
CA ASN A 99 -8.07 16.05 -8.85
C ASN A 99 -6.58 15.87 -8.55
N LEU A 100 -5.88 14.80 -8.95
CA LEU A 100 -4.44 14.67 -8.62
C LEU A 100 -3.57 15.71 -9.34
N ALA A 101 -3.89 16.06 -10.58
CA ALA A 101 -3.25 17.19 -11.29
C ALA A 101 -3.49 18.54 -10.60
N ALA A 102 -4.65 18.74 -9.97
CA ALA A 102 -4.93 19.91 -9.14
C ALA A 102 -4.28 19.81 -7.74
N ALA A 103 -4.01 18.58 -7.30
CA ALA A 103 -3.36 18.25 -6.04
C ALA A 103 -1.83 18.31 -6.10
N GLN A 104 -1.23 18.20 -7.28
CA GLN A 104 0.22 18.31 -7.50
C GLN A 104 0.83 19.58 -6.90
N ASN A 105 0.05 20.66 -6.76
CA ASN A 105 0.50 21.91 -6.15
C ASN A 105 0.73 21.81 -4.62
N TRP A 106 0.21 20.79 -3.94
CA TRP A 106 0.27 20.66 -2.47
C TRP A 106 0.59 19.24 -1.97
N LEU A 107 0.16 18.19 -2.68
CA LEU A 107 0.67 16.83 -2.50
C LEU A 107 2.09 16.76 -3.07
N GLN A 108 3.10 16.69 -2.21
CA GLN A 108 4.49 16.54 -2.65
C GLN A 108 4.92 15.07 -2.70
N ARG A 109 4.18 14.19 -2.03
CA ARG A 109 4.61 12.83 -1.66
C ARG A 109 3.42 11.88 -1.73
N LEU A 110 3.66 10.66 -2.17
CA LEU A 110 2.65 9.63 -2.32
C LEU A 110 3.16 8.33 -1.70
N GLN A 111 2.38 7.78 -0.77
CA GLN A 111 2.61 6.45 -0.19
C GLN A 111 1.82 5.42 -1.02
N MET A 112 2.51 4.41 -1.52
CA MET A 112 1.94 3.31 -2.31
C MET A 112 2.03 2.02 -1.52
N GLU A 113 0.91 1.31 -1.46
CA GLU A 113 0.76 0.10 -0.66
C GLU A 113 0.03 -0.97 -1.46
N MET A 114 0.32 -2.24 -1.15
CA MET A 114 -0.39 -3.39 -1.72
C MET A 114 -1.40 -3.92 -0.70
N GLU A 115 -2.61 -4.21 -1.16
CA GLU A 115 -3.77 -4.64 -0.34
C GLU A 115 -3.61 -6.01 0.36
N GLU A 116 -2.46 -6.67 0.27
CA GLU A 116 -2.27 -8.05 0.75
C GLU A 116 -1.82 -8.16 2.21
N PHE A 117 -1.62 -7.05 2.92
CA PHE A 117 -1.04 -7.02 4.26
C PHE A 117 -2.02 -6.45 5.29
N ILE A 118 -2.39 -7.23 6.30
CA ILE A 118 -3.38 -6.79 7.31
C ILE A 118 -2.75 -5.84 8.37
N GLN A 119 -1.43 -5.83 8.50
CA GLN A 119 -0.69 -5.03 9.49
C GLN A 119 -0.12 -3.73 8.93
N VAL A 120 -0.55 -3.29 7.75
CA VAL A 120 0.01 -2.08 7.14
C VAL A 120 -0.36 -0.87 7.98
N ARG A 121 0.66 -0.10 8.33
CA ARG A 121 0.52 1.21 8.93
C ARG A 121 0.23 2.25 7.84
N VAL A 122 -1.05 2.34 7.46
CA VAL A 122 -1.54 3.32 6.49
C VAL A 122 -1.21 4.72 7.01
N GLY A 123 -0.50 5.51 6.21
CA GLY A 123 -0.08 6.86 6.60
C GLY A 123 0.92 6.90 7.76
N ASP A 124 1.80 5.90 7.90
CA ASP A 124 2.79 5.82 8.99
C ASP A 124 3.61 7.11 9.15
N PRO A 125 3.44 7.87 10.26
CA PRO A 125 4.14 9.12 10.47
C PRO A 125 5.65 8.94 10.65
N THR A 126 6.10 7.78 11.14
CA THR A 126 7.53 7.49 11.33
C THR A 126 8.21 7.31 9.98
N PHE A 127 7.59 6.53 9.10
CA PHE A 127 8.10 6.31 7.74
C PHE A 127 8.06 7.61 6.92
N MET A 128 6.96 8.36 7.01
CA MET A 128 6.82 9.68 6.38
C MET A 128 7.88 10.66 6.87
N GLY A 129 8.06 10.77 8.19
CA GLY A 129 9.09 11.61 8.79
C GLY A 129 10.50 11.24 8.35
N TYR A 130 10.82 9.94 8.29
CA TYR A 130 12.10 9.45 7.79
C TYR A 130 12.36 9.82 6.33
N PHE A 131 11.35 9.71 5.47
CA PHE A 131 11.46 10.09 4.06
C PHE A 131 11.65 11.58 3.84
N ILE A 132 10.96 12.40 4.65
CA ILE A 132 11.13 13.86 4.66
C ILE A 132 12.55 14.21 5.12
N ASP A 133 12.98 13.66 6.27
CA ASP A 133 14.30 13.90 6.86
C ASP A 133 15.45 13.52 5.90
N LYS A 134 15.33 12.39 5.20
CA LYS A 134 16.34 11.94 4.26
C LYS A 134 16.35 12.71 2.95
N GLY A 135 15.27 13.42 2.61
CA GLY A 135 15.16 14.20 1.38
C GLY A 135 15.36 13.35 0.11
N VAL A 136 14.91 12.09 0.13
CA VAL A 136 15.09 11.16 -1.01
C VAL A 136 13.91 11.19 -1.97
N ALA A 137 14.13 10.77 -3.22
CA ALA A 137 13.08 10.68 -4.24
C ALA A 137 12.20 9.44 -4.07
N ALA A 138 12.77 8.34 -3.57
CA ALA A 138 12.07 7.10 -3.29
C ALA A 138 12.45 6.53 -1.92
N ALA A 139 11.51 5.90 -1.24
CA ALA A 139 11.78 5.07 -0.07
C ALA A 139 10.95 3.79 -0.09
N ALA A 140 11.45 2.76 0.58
CA ALA A 140 10.73 1.51 0.76
C ALA A 140 10.84 1.01 2.19
N LYS A 141 9.73 0.55 2.75
CA LYS A 141 9.77 -0.28 3.95
C LYS A 141 10.27 -1.67 3.58
N VAL A 142 11.17 -2.19 4.41
CA VAL A 142 11.76 -3.51 4.24
C VAL A 142 11.71 -4.28 5.55
N VAL A 143 11.54 -5.59 5.47
CA VAL A 143 11.81 -6.49 6.60
C VAL A 143 13.03 -7.33 6.31
N ARG A 144 13.66 -7.81 7.38
CA ARG A 144 14.66 -8.87 7.23
C ARG A 144 14.01 -10.13 6.65
N LYS A 145 14.66 -10.68 5.64
CA LYS A 145 14.34 -11.99 5.06
C LYS A 145 14.46 -13.06 6.15
N ALA A 146 13.38 -13.81 6.38
CA ALA A 146 13.31 -14.77 7.47
C ALA A 146 14.17 -16.01 7.21
N TYR A 147 14.21 -16.46 5.96
CA TYR A 147 14.99 -17.61 5.51
C TYR A 147 15.31 -17.51 4.00
N PRO A 148 16.35 -18.20 3.50
CA PRO A 148 16.79 -18.06 2.10
C PRO A 148 15.69 -18.29 1.05
N GLN A 149 14.79 -19.25 1.29
CA GLN A 149 13.73 -19.67 0.37
C GLN A 149 12.45 -18.85 0.48
N GLU A 150 12.41 -17.81 1.31
CA GLU A 150 11.23 -16.96 1.44
C GLU A 150 10.88 -16.30 0.08
N LYS A 151 9.62 -16.40 -0.32
CA LYS A 151 9.08 -15.92 -1.60
C LYS A 151 8.79 -14.41 -1.55
N VAL A 152 9.86 -13.64 -1.42
CA VAL A 152 9.84 -12.18 -1.39
C VAL A 152 10.93 -11.64 -2.31
N GLY A 153 10.61 -10.60 -3.08
CA GLY A 153 11.61 -9.82 -3.77
C GLY A 153 12.60 -9.21 -2.79
N VAL A 154 13.85 -9.02 -3.20
CA VAL A 154 14.91 -8.45 -2.34
C VAL A 154 15.53 -7.21 -2.99
N PHE A 155 15.81 -6.21 -2.18
CA PHE A 155 16.55 -5.04 -2.63
C PHE A 155 18.02 -5.40 -2.87
N VAL A 156 18.51 -5.09 -4.06
CA VAL A 156 19.90 -5.31 -4.47
C VAL A 156 20.46 -4.04 -5.10
N ARG A 157 21.77 -3.86 -4.95
CA ARG A 157 22.50 -2.85 -5.72
C ARG A 157 23.18 -3.50 -6.91
N ARG A 158 22.87 -3.04 -8.13
CA ARG A 158 23.45 -3.56 -9.37
C ARG A 158 24.86 -2.99 -9.56
N GLY A 159 25.88 -3.80 -9.30
CA GLY A 159 27.28 -3.35 -9.40
C GLY A 159 27.70 -2.37 -8.30
N LYS A 160 28.99 -2.00 -8.27
CA LYS A 160 29.53 -1.10 -7.26
C LYS A 160 29.11 0.34 -7.56
N GLY A 161 28.26 0.91 -6.71
CA GLY A 161 27.76 2.29 -6.88
C GLY A 161 26.65 2.43 -7.94
N GLY A 162 26.16 1.33 -8.51
CA GLY A 162 25.01 1.38 -9.41
C GLY A 162 23.68 1.51 -8.66
N PRO A 163 22.56 1.54 -9.41
CA PRO A 163 21.25 1.83 -8.85
C PRO A 163 20.77 0.71 -7.91
N LEU A 164 19.86 1.09 -7.01
CA LEU A 164 19.10 0.14 -6.23
C LEU A 164 17.95 -0.41 -7.11
N SER A 165 17.71 -1.71 -7.02
CA SER A 165 16.64 -2.39 -7.74
C SER A 165 16.08 -3.50 -6.86
N VAL A 166 14.90 -3.99 -7.19
CA VAL A 166 14.38 -5.22 -6.58
C VAL A 166 14.63 -6.37 -7.56
N VAL A 167 15.07 -7.50 -7.02
CA VAL A 167 15.11 -8.77 -7.75
C VAL A 167 14.03 -9.65 -7.16
N GLU A 168 13.08 -10.06 -7.99
CA GLU A 168 12.00 -10.93 -7.56
C GLU A 168 12.50 -12.32 -7.17
N TYR A 169 11.78 -12.98 -6.27
CA TYR A 169 12.20 -14.29 -5.76
C TYR A 169 12.27 -15.36 -6.86
N SER A 170 11.48 -15.22 -7.93
CA SER A 170 11.50 -16.09 -9.10
C SER A 170 12.71 -15.87 -10.00
N GLU A 171 13.40 -14.75 -9.85
CA GLU A 171 14.55 -14.33 -10.67
C GLU A 171 15.88 -14.38 -9.90
N LEU A 172 15.83 -14.57 -8.58
CA LEU A 172 17.01 -14.67 -7.73
C LEU A 172 17.59 -16.09 -7.77
N ASP A 173 18.86 -16.19 -8.18
CA ASP A 173 19.58 -17.46 -8.16
C ASP A 173 19.60 -18.09 -6.76
N PRO A 174 19.30 -19.41 -6.60
CA PRO A 174 19.25 -20.07 -5.29
C PRO A 174 20.54 -19.99 -4.47
N SER A 175 21.70 -19.98 -5.14
CA SER A 175 23.01 -19.82 -4.47
C SER A 175 23.19 -18.41 -3.91
N LEU A 176 22.69 -17.40 -4.62
CA LEU A 176 22.66 -16.02 -4.15
C LEU A 176 21.65 -15.84 -3.02
N ALA A 177 20.46 -16.44 -3.13
CA ALA A 177 19.43 -16.40 -2.10
C ALA A 177 19.93 -16.95 -0.75
N SER A 178 20.85 -17.92 -0.79
CA SER A 178 21.47 -18.56 0.39
C SER A 178 22.84 -17.96 0.76
N ALA A 179 23.31 -16.96 0.02
CA ALA A 179 24.63 -16.37 0.25
C ALA A 179 24.68 -15.67 1.62
N ILE A 180 25.74 -15.93 2.38
CA ILE A 180 25.98 -15.33 3.69
C ILE A 180 27.03 -14.24 3.58
N ASN A 181 26.78 -13.11 4.23
CA ASN A 181 27.78 -12.08 4.47
C ASN A 181 28.72 -12.56 5.59
N GLN A 182 29.98 -12.80 5.25
CA GLN A 182 30.97 -13.35 6.19
C GLN A 182 31.26 -12.42 7.39
N GLY A 183 31.09 -11.11 7.24
CA GLY A 183 31.31 -10.15 8.33
C GLY A 183 30.15 -10.08 9.32
N THR A 184 28.91 -10.28 8.86
CA THR A 184 27.72 -10.18 9.72
C THR A 184 27.14 -11.54 10.12
N GLY A 185 27.52 -12.62 9.45
CA GLY A 185 26.93 -13.96 9.62
C GLY A 185 25.47 -14.06 9.16
N ARG A 186 24.95 -13.03 8.49
CA ARG A 186 23.55 -12.95 8.03
C ARG A 186 23.46 -13.16 6.53
N LEU A 187 22.24 -13.36 6.02
CA LEU A 187 22.00 -13.38 4.57
C LEU A 187 22.54 -12.11 3.92
N ARG A 188 23.24 -12.29 2.79
CA ARG A 188 23.81 -11.20 2.00
C ARG A 188 22.71 -10.34 1.37
N PHE A 189 21.63 -10.98 0.94
CA PHE A 189 20.44 -10.33 0.39
C PHE A 189 19.31 -10.48 1.40
N CYS A 190 19.24 -9.55 2.35
CA CYS A 190 18.40 -9.67 3.53
C CYS A 190 17.24 -8.67 3.58
N TRP A 191 17.19 -7.65 2.72
CA TRP A 191 16.12 -6.65 2.74
C TRP A 191 15.00 -7.05 1.79
N SER A 192 13.92 -7.58 2.35
CA SER A 192 12.75 -8.03 1.61
C SER A 192 11.89 -6.84 1.23
N ASN A 193 11.47 -6.79 -0.03
CA ASN A 193 10.54 -5.80 -0.53
C ASN A 193 9.13 -6.11 -0.03
N LEU A 194 8.52 -5.14 0.66
CA LEU A 194 7.15 -5.23 1.15
C LEU A 194 6.13 -4.64 0.17
N CYS A 195 6.58 -4.05 -0.94
CA CYS A 195 5.73 -3.22 -1.80
C CYS A 195 5.01 -2.09 -1.03
N LEU A 196 5.65 -1.59 0.03
CA LEU A 196 5.27 -0.39 0.77
C LEU A 196 6.31 0.69 0.44
N HIS A 197 5.97 1.53 -0.53
CA HIS A 197 6.89 2.51 -1.10
C HIS A 197 6.38 3.92 -0.88
N MET A 198 7.29 4.87 -0.89
CA MET A 198 6.94 6.28 -0.89
C MET A 198 7.78 6.98 -1.95
N PHE A 199 7.13 7.80 -2.76
CA PHE A 199 7.76 8.50 -3.86
C PHE A 199 7.42 9.98 -3.80
N THR A 200 8.34 10.83 -4.27
CA THR A 200 7.99 12.22 -4.58
C THR A 200 7.19 12.26 -5.87
N LEU A 201 6.26 13.22 -5.99
CA LEU A 201 5.50 13.36 -7.24
C LEU A 201 6.39 13.68 -8.44
N ASP A 202 7.40 14.52 -8.25
CA ASP A 202 8.38 14.84 -9.30
C ASP A 202 9.06 13.59 -9.84
N PHE A 203 9.43 12.66 -8.96
CA PHE A 203 10.05 11.40 -9.35
C PHE A 203 9.06 10.49 -10.09
N LEU A 204 7.82 10.38 -9.61
CA LEU A 204 6.78 9.61 -10.29
C LEU A 204 6.51 10.14 -11.70
N ASN A 205 6.44 11.47 -11.88
CA ASN A 205 6.27 12.10 -13.20
C ASN A 205 7.46 11.82 -14.13
N GLN A 206 8.69 11.84 -13.60
CA GLN A 206 9.88 11.47 -14.38
C GLN A 206 9.84 10.02 -14.83
N VAL A 207 9.56 9.11 -13.88
CA VAL A 207 9.38 7.68 -14.16
C VAL A 207 8.30 7.50 -15.22
N ALA A 208 7.17 8.21 -15.07
CA ALA A 208 6.03 8.22 -15.99
C ALA A 208 6.37 8.70 -17.42
N SER A 209 7.56 9.23 -17.67
CA SER A 209 8.03 9.58 -19.02
C SER A 209 9.16 8.67 -19.54
N GLY A 210 9.83 7.95 -18.64
CA GLY A 210 11.03 7.16 -18.93
C GLY A 210 10.75 5.66 -19.09
N LEU A 211 10.08 5.04 -18.13
CA LEU A 211 9.90 3.58 -18.07
C LEU A 211 8.99 3.05 -19.20
N GLU A 212 8.04 3.86 -19.70
CA GLU A 212 7.23 3.52 -20.88
C GLU A 212 8.12 3.34 -22.12
N LYS A 213 9.13 4.20 -22.29
CA LYS A 213 10.08 4.11 -23.41
C LYS A 213 10.93 2.86 -23.34
N ASP A 214 11.30 2.45 -22.13
CA ASP A 214 12.17 1.28 -21.92
C ASP A 214 11.40 -0.04 -22.05
N SER A 215 10.07 -0.03 -21.93
CA SER A 215 9.19 -1.20 -22.18
C SER A 215 9.66 -2.47 -21.49
N ILE A 216 10.15 -2.35 -20.25
CA ILE A 216 10.64 -3.48 -19.46
C ILE A 216 9.41 -4.22 -18.90
N TYR A 217 9.24 -5.48 -19.31
CA TYR A 217 8.18 -6.37 -18.86
C TYR A 217 8.76 -7.67 -18.30
N HIS A 218 8.25 -8.07 -17.15
CA HIS A 218 8.45 -9.40 -16.58
C HIS A 218 7.47 -10.38 -17.22
N LEU A 219 8.00 -11.51 -17.69
CA LEU A 219 7.21 -12.51 -18.38
C LEU A 219 6.80 -13.62 -17.41
N ALA A 220 5.50 -13.71 -17.13
CA ALA A 220 4.92 -14.80 -16.36
C ALA A 220 4.27 -15.82 -17.29
N GLU A 221 4.91 -16.97 -17.49
CA GLU A 221 4.32 -18.08 -18.25
C GLU A 221 3.18 -18.73 -17.47
N LYS A 222 1.97 -18.72 -18.02
CA LYS A 222 0.76 -19.25 -17.38
C LYS A 222 -0.09 -20.03 -18.37
N LYS A 223 -0.86 -21.00 -17.86
CA LYS A 223 -2.01 -21.55 -18.58
C LYS A 223 -3.15 -20.54 -18.50
N ILE A 224 -3.52 -19.99 -19.66
CA ILE A 224 -4.45 -18.88 -19.77
C ILE A 224 -5.75 -19.40 -20.40
N PRO A 225 -6.91 -19.22 -19.74
CA PRO A 225 -8.21 -19.53 -20.34
C PRO A 225 -8.37 -18.82 -21.69
N SER A 226 -8.82 -19.56 -22.71
CA SER A 226 -8.95 -19.04 -24.07
C SER A 226 -10.13 -19.67 -24.81
N ILE A 227 -10.41 -19.19 -26.02
CA ILE A 227 -11.39 -19.79 -26.94
C ILE A 227 -11.15 -21.27 -27.24
N HIS A 228 -9.92 -21.75 -27.05
CA HIS A 228 -9.53 -23.14 -27.25
C HIS A 228 -9.47 -23.92 -25.92
N GLY A 229 -10.11 -23.40 -24.87
CA GLY A 229 -10.10 -23.95 -23.52
C GLY A 229 -8.96 -23.39 -22.67
N GLN A 230 -7.72 -23.78 -22.96
CA GLN A 230 -6.52 -23.29 -22.28
C GLN A 230 -5.38 -23.14 -23.27
N THR A 231 -4.78 -21.95 -23.32
CA THR A 231 -3.60 -21.65 -24.14
C THR A 231 -2.42 -21.37 -23.23
N MET A 232 -1.26 -21.98 -23.52
CA MET A 232 -0.03 -21.60 -22.84
C MET A 232 0.48 -20.28 -23.42
N GLY A 233 0.76 -19.31 -22.54
CA GLY A 233 1.31 -18.04 -22.97
C GLY A 233 1.88 -17.22 -21.82
N PHE A 234 2.22 -15.99 -22.13
CA PHE A 234 2.85 -15.04 -21.24
C PHE A 234 1.86 -13.95 -20.83
N LYS A 235 1.81 -13.70 -19.52
CA LYS A 235 1.34 -12.42 -18.99
C LYS A 235 2.55 -11.51 -18.85
N LEU A 236 2.44 -10.32 -19.42
CA LEU A 236 3.43 -9.27 -19.26
C LEU A 236 3.04 -8.46 -18.03
N GLU A 237 3.94 -8.39 -17.07
CA GLU A 237 3.76 -7.67 -15.81
C GLU A 237 4.88 -6.62 -15.72
N GLN A 238 4.54 -5.42 -15.28
CA GLN A 238 5.52 -4.42 -14.86
C GLN A 238 5.33 -4.24 -13.37
N PHE A 239 6.39 -4.11 -12.59
CA PHE A 239 6.26 -3.95 -11.16
C PHE A 239 6.48 -2.51 -10.73
N ILE A 240 5.78 -2.09 -9.67
CA ILE A 240 5.94 -0.77 -9.08
C ILE A 240 7.40 -0.47 -8.68
N PHE A 241 8.12 -1.50 -8.24
CA PHE A 241 9.53 -1.39 -7.85
C PHE A 241 10.51 -1.33 -9.03
N ASP A 242 10.05 -1.46 -10.28
CA ASP A 242 10.87 -1.19 -11.46
C ASP A 242 11.19 0.30 -11.60
N ALA A 243 10.53 1.16 -10.81
CA ALA A 243 10.86 2.57 -10.66
C ALA A 243 12.21 2.80 -9.95
N PHE A 244 12.62 1.95 -8.99
CA PHE A 244 13.82 2.19 -8.17
C PHE A 244 15.12 2.41 -8.96
N PRO A 245 15.38 1.70 -10.08
CA PRO A 245 16.52 1.98 -10.95
C PRO A 245 16.65 3.42 -11.44
N TYR A 246 15.52 4.12 -11.61
CA TYR A 246 15.47 5.51 -12.09
C TYR A 246 15.59 6.53 -10.95
N SER A 247 15.52 6.07 -9.70
CA SER A 247 15.52 6.96 -8.54
C SER A 247 16.90 7.60 -8.35
N PRO A 248 17.01 8.94 -8.30
CA PRO A 248 18.28 9.60 -8.04
C PRO A 248 18.77 9.37 -6.61
N SER A 249 17.85 9.09 -5.68
CA SER A 249 18.15 8.82 -4.28
C SER A 249 17.08 7.93 -3.68
N THR A 250 17.53 6.86 -2.99
CA THR A 250 16.64 5.89 -2.36
C THR A 250 17.04 5.63 -0.92
N ALA A 251 16.05 5.55 -0.02
CA ALA A 251 16.25 5.08 1.34
C ALA A 251 15.45 3.79 1.63
N LEU A 252 16.04 2.89 2.41
CA LEU A 252 15.34 1.70 2.91
C LEU A 252 15.05 1.89 4.39
N PHE A 253 13.81 1.64 4.80
CA PHE A 253 13.35 1.75 6.18
C PHE A 253 13.05 0.36 6.73
N GLU A 254 13.96 -0.16 7.56
CA GLU A 254 13.80 -1.49 8.15
C GLU A 254 12.76 -1.45 9.27
N VAL A 255 11.72 -2.27 9.16
CA VAL A 255 10.67 -2.43 10.18
C VAL A 255 10.71 -3.83 10.80
N LEU A 256 10.08 -3.96 11.96
CA LEU A 256 9.90 -5.25 12.62
C LEU A 256 8.82 -6.05 11.88
N ARG A 257 9.17 -7.28 11.50
CA ARG A 257 8.29 -8.17 10.72
C ARG A 257 6.99 -8.44 11.45
N GLU A 258 7.10 -8.73 12.74
CA GLU A 258 5.98 -9.07 13.59
C GLU A 258 5.04 -7.90 13.91
N GLU A 259 5.38 -6.68 13.47
CA GLU A 259 4.54 -5.49 13.61
C GLU A 259 3.88 -5.04 12.32
N GLU A 260 4.50 -5.29 11.16
CA GLU A 260 4.05 -4.69 9.89
C GLU A 260 3.96 -5.69 8.71
N PHE A 261 4.24 -6.98 8.92
CA PHE A 261 4.28 -7.97 7.84
C PHE A 261 3.48 -9.23 8.15
N ALA A 262 2.22 -9.19 7.74
CA ALA A 262 1.27 -10.31 7.79
C ALA A 262 0.55 -10.50 6.44
N PRO A 263 1.21 -11.07 5.42
CA PRO A 263 0.62 -11.29 4.10
C PRO A 263 -0.52 -12.31 4.10
N VAL A 264 -1.51 -12.08 3.24
CA VAL A 264 -2.57 -13.04 2.88
C VAL A 264 -2.50 -13.35 1.39
N LYS A 265 -1.87 -14.46 1.04
CA LYS A 265 -1.62 -14.89 -0.35
C LYS A 265 -2.25 -16.23 -0.70
N ASN A 266 -2.49 -17.07 0.30
CA ASN A 266 -2.95 -18.44 0.12
C ASN A 266 -4.26 -18.68 0.89
N ALA A 267 -5.09 -19.60 0.42
CA ALA A 267 -6.27 -20.03 1.16
C ALA A 267 -5.89 -20.80 2.45
N ASN A 268 -6.79 -20.78 3.44
CA ASN A 268 -6.67 -21.62 4.63
C ASN A 268 -6.50 -23.11 4.23
N GLY A 269 -5.64 -23.83 4.95
CA GLY A 269 -5.16 -25.17 4.58
C GLY A 269 -3.80 -25.18 3.89
N SER A 270 -3.30 -24.02 3.44
CA SER A 270 -1.89 -23.84 3.05
C SER A 270 -0.99 -23.64 4.29
N ASN A 271 0.33 -23.84 4.11
CA ASN A 271 1.28 -23.81 5.23
C ASN A 271 1.73 -22.38 5.65
N PHE A 272 1.47 -21.35 4.84
CA PHE A 272 1.96 -19.98 5.08
C PHE A 272 1.08 -18.95 4.36
N ASP A 273 1.17 -17.69 4.80
CA ASP A 273 0.49 -16.51 4.23
C ASP A 273 -1.01 -16.74 3.99
N THR A 274 -1.69 -17.32 4.98
CA THR A 274 -3.14 -17.58 4.97
C THR A 274 -3.92 -16.58 5.83
N PRO A 275 -5.24 -16.43 5.61
CA PRO A 275 -6.09 -15.64 6.51
C PRO A 275 -5.93 -16.02 7.98
N ASP A 276 -5.87 -17.31 8.31
CA ASP A 276 -5.66 -17.76 9.69
C ASP A 276 -4.28 -17.35 10.23
N SER A 277 -3.23 -17.47 9.41
CA SER A 277 -1.88 -17.07 9.85
C SER A 277 -1.78 -15.56 10.10
N ALA A 278 -2.40 -14.74 9.24
CA ALA A 278 -2.37 -13.30 9.36
C ALA A 278 -3.24 -12.81 10.53
N ARG A 279 -4.43 -13.39 10.74
CA ARG A 279 -5.25 -13.16 11.94
C ARG A 279 -4.45 -13.43 13.21
N LEU A 280 -3.73 -14.56 13.27
CA LEU A 280 -2.91 -14.90 14.44
C LEU A 280 -1.75 -13.92 14.65
N LEU A 281 -1.14 -13.40 13.59
CA LEU A 281 -0.09 -12.39 13.70
C LEU A 281 -0.64 -11.08 14.30
N VAL A 282 -1.81 -10.62 13.84
CA VAL A 282 -2.51 -9.43 14.38
C VAL A 282 -2.87 -9.63 15.85
N LEU A 283 -3.51 -10.75 16.21
CA LEU A 283 -3.86 -11.05 17.59
C LEU A 283 -2.64 -11.10 18.53
N ARG A 284 -1.49 -11.59 18.04
CA ARG A 284 -0.24 -11.61 18.80
C ARG A 284 0.36 -10.22 18.98
N LEU A 285 0.30 -9.38 17.95
CA LEU A 285 0.73 -7.99 18.02
C LEU A 285 -0.07 -7.23 19.08
N HIS A 286 -1.40 -7.30 18.99
CA HIS A 286 -2.30 -6.65 19.93
C HIS A 286 -2.18 -7.20 21.36
N THR A 287 -1.97 -8.51 21.50
CA THR A 287 -1.62 -9.13 22.80
C THR A 287 -0.36 -8.49 23.40
N ARG A 288 0.68 -8.27 22.60
CA ARG A 288 1.91 -7.59 23.07
C ARG A 288 1.61 -6.16 23.50
N TRP A 289 0.76 -5.43 22.76
CA TRP A 289 0.36 -4.07 23.13
C TRP A 289 -0.35 -4.02 24.47
N VAL A 290 -1.33 -4.91 24.70
CA VAL A 290 -2.06 -5.01 25.99
C VAL A 290 -1.11 -5.30 27.15
N VAL A 291 -0.18 -6.24 26.97
CA VAL A 291 0.82 -6.57 28.01
C VAL A 291 1.76 -5.40 28.25
N ALA A 292 2.23 -4.73 27.21
CA ALA A 292 3.09 -3.55 27.32
C ALA A 292 2.38 -2.39 28.04
N ALA A 293 1.06 -2.25 27.86
CA ALA A 293 0.22 -1.28 28.55
C ALA A 293 -0.14 -1.67 30.00
N GLY A 294 0.44 -2.75 30.53
CA GLY A 294 0.23 -3.20 31.91
C GLY A 294 -1.03 -4.04 32.14
N GLY A 295 -1.62 -4.58 31.08
CA GLY A 295 -2.70 -5.57 31.15
C GLY A 295 -2.18 -6.99 31.33
N PHE A 296 -3.03 -7.86 31.88
CA PHE A 296 -2.76 -9.28 32.06
C PHE A 296 -3.65 -10.12 31.15
N LEU A 297 -3.14 -11.24 30.66
CA LEU A 297 -3.89 -12.16 29.81
C LEU A 297 -4.13 -13.50 30.49
N THR A 298 -5.36 -13.96 30.37
CA THR A 298 -5.80 -15.32 30.68
C THR A 298 -6.38 -15.95 29.43
N HIS A 299 -6.22 -17.25 29.28
CA HIS A 299 -6.67 -17.95 28.08
C HIS A 299 -7.01 -19.41 28.40
N SER A 300 -8.10 -19.90 27.82
CA SER A 300 -8.51 -21.31 27.94
C SER A 300 -7.91 -22.20 26.84
N VAL A 301 -7.32 -21.59 25.82
CA VAL A 301 -6.64 -22.25 24.71
C VAL A 301 -5.23 -21.68 24.56
N PRO A 302 -4.29 -22.38 23.90
CA PRO A 302 -2.93 -21.89 23.77
C PRO A 302 -2.84 -20.53 23.06
N LEU A 303 -1.98 -19.63 23.54
CA LEU A 303 -1.75 -18.28 22.96
C LEU A 303 -1.33 -18.30 21.49
N TYR A 304 -0.80 -19.42 20.98
CA TYR A 304 -0.51 -19.53 19.56
C TYR A 304 -1.77 -19.62 18.69
N ALA A 305 -2.94 -19.83 19.30
CA ALA A 305 -4.25 -20.01 18.66
C ALA A 305 -5.33 -19.00 19.13
N THR A 306 -4.98 -18.03 19.98
CA THR A 306 -5.89 -17.00 20.49
C THR A 306 -5.14 -15.71 20.83
N GLY A 307 -5.85 -14.63 21.10
CA GLY A 307 -5.26 -13.38 21.57
C GLY A 307 -6.32 -12.31 21.78
N VAL A 308 -5.86 -11.07 21.88
CA VAL A 308 -6.72 -9.89 21.94
C VAL A 308 -6.71 -9.20 20.59
N GLU A 309 -7.84 -8.68 20.18
CA GLU A 309 -7.94 -7.72 19.08
C GLU A 309 -8.13 -6.31 19.64
N VAL A 310 -7.39 -5.34 19.13
CA VAL A 310 -7.51 -3.93 19.50
C VAL A 310 -7.95 -3.20 18.24
N SER A 311 -9.06 -2.47 18.34
CA SER A 311 -9.54 -1.65 17.23
C SER A 311 -8.54 -0.55 16.90
N PRO A 312 -8.26 -0.26 15.61
CA PRO A 312 -7.44 0.87 15.19
C PRO A 312 -7.93 2.23 15.72
N LEU A 313 -9.22 2.35 16.07
CA LEU A 313 -9.79 3.55 16.69
C LEU A 313 -9.35 3.73 18.16
N CYS A 314 -8.95 2.64 18.84
CA CYS A 314 -8.41 2.71 20.19
C CYS A 314 -6.90 2.96 20.18
N SER A 315 -6.20 2.36 19.23
CA SER A 315 -4.74 2.41 19.16
C SER A 315 -4.26 2.07 17.76
N TYR A 316 -3.43 2.92 17.18
CA TYR A 316 -2.85 2.75 15.84
C TYR A 316 -1.62 1.83 15.85
N ALA A 317 -0.73 2.01 16.83
CA ALA A 317 0.53 1.26 16.94
C ALA A 317 0.84 0.78 18.37
N GLY A 318 -0.17 0.73 19.25
CA GLY A 318 -0.06 0.27 20.63
C GLY A 318 -0.05 1.38 21.68
N GLU A 319 -0.12 2.65 21.27
CA GLU A 319 -0.26 3.81 22.14
C GLU A 319 -1.65 3.93 22.78
N ASN A 320 -1.78 4.78 23.82
CA ASN A 320 -3.05 5.11 24.49
C ASN A 320 -3.82 3.94 25.16
N LEU A 321 -3.21 2.76 25.26
CA LEU A 321 -3.86 1.59 25.86
C LEU A 321 -3.74 1.51 27.39
N GLU A 322 -2.87 2.28 28.03
CA GLU A 322 -2.64 2.20 29.49
C GLU A 322 -3.92 2.44 30.29
N ALA A 323 -4.71 3.45 29.92
CA ALA A 323 -5.96 3.77 30.62
C ALA A 323 -6.98 2.61 30.55
N ILE A 324 -6.93 1.83 29.47
CA ILE A 324 -7.84 0.71 29.23
C ILE A 324 -7.31 -0.58 29.86
N CYS A 325 -6.00 -0.81 29.85
CA CYS A 325 -5.40 -2.11 30.13
C CYS A 325 -4.79 -2.22 31.52
N ARG A 326 -4.27 -1.13 32.10
CA ARG A 326 -3.43 -1.18 33.29
C ARG A 326 -4.11 -1.84 34.48
N GLY A 327 -3.51 -2.91 34.99
CA GLY A 327 -4.03 -3.65 36.15
C GLY A 327 -5.27 -4.51 35.87
N ARG A 328 -5.76 -4.57 34.63
CA ARG A 328 -6.92 -5.37 34.23
C ARG A 328 -6.49 -6.70 33.63
N THR A 329 -7.35 -7.70 33.79
CA THR A 329 -7.16 -9.03 33.21
C THR A 329 -8.14 -9.23 32.06
N PHE A 330 -7.61 -9.65 30.91
CA PHE A 330 -8.37 -9.94 29.69
C PHE A 330 -8.40 -11.45 29.48
N HIS A 331 -9.57 -12.00 29.17
CA HIS A 331 -9.74 -13.42 28.91
C HIS A 331 -9.88 -13.66 27.40
N ALA A 332 -8.84 -14.19 26.76
CA ALA A 332 -8.80 -14.41 25.33
C ALA A 332 -9.69 -15.61 24.89
N PRO A 333 -10.32 -15.56 23.70
CA PRO A 333 -10.31 -14.43 22.75
C PRO A 333 -11.21 -13.28 23.23
N CYS A 334 -10.73 -12.05 23.08
CA CYS A 334 -11.52 -10.85 23.36
C CYS A 334 -11.11 -9.68 22.46
N GLU A 335 -11.94 -8.64 22.45
CA GLU A 335 -11.75 -7.44 21.65
C GLU A 335 -11.75 -6.21 22.57
N ILE A 336 -10.94 -5.20 22.21
CA ILE A 336 -10.93 -3.87 22.80
C ILE A 336 -11.40 -2.89 21.72
N THR A 337 -12.61 -2.37 21.89
CA THR A 337 -13.23 -1.37 21.01
C THR A 337 -13.56 -0.11 21.79
N PHE A 338 -13.88 0.96 21.06
CA PHE A 338 -14.40 2.21 21.62
C PHE A 338 -15.84 2.04 22.11
#